data_AF-A0A915EGT3-F1
#
_entry.id   AF-A0A915EGT3-F1
#
_cell.length_a   1.000
_cell.length_b   1.000
_cell.length_c   1.000
_cell.angle_alpha   90.00
_cell.angle_beta   90.00
_cell.angle_gamma   90.00
#
_symmetry.space_group_name_H-M   'P 1'
#
loop_
_entity.id
_entity.type
_entity.pdbx_description
1 polymer ?
#
loop_
_entity_poly.entity_id
_entity_poly.type
_entity_poly.pdbx_seq_one_letter_code
_entity_poly.pdbx_strand_id
1 'polypeptide(L)'
;MELGISSTELWTYGCIGTLFSICVIFPPQEFGSAGFTIPKIFYFLLGDERFNFVEFHLRRTILTVFIHSCLPFFFCVVLEWAVPQRIFSFNPVTLIQYFAALSILTSIGFATFLFLMFSRSWENHYIVRYLKN
;
A
#
# COMPACT_ATOMS: atom_id res chain seq x y z
N MET A 1 -4.24 -10.16 27.97
CA MET A 1 -4.22 -9.30 26.77
C MET A 1 -5.26 -9.84 25.81
N GLU A 2 -6.09 -8.99 25.19
CA GLU A 2 -7.21 -9.41 24.32
C GLU A 2 -6.78 -10.32 23.15
N LEU A 3 -5.51 -10.27 22.76
CA LEU A 3 -4.94 -11.02 21.63
C LEU A 3 -4.33 -12.38 22.03
N GLY A 4 -4.22 -12.71 23.31
CA GLY A 4 -3.64 -13.99 23.75
C GLY A 4 -2.13 -14.14 23.52
N ILE A 5 -1.41 -13.05 23.25
CA ILE A 5 0.06 -12.99 23.16
C ILE A 5 0.66 -12.20 24.33
N SER A 6 1.95 -12.39 24.58
CA SER A 6 2.71 -11.62 25.57
C SER A 6 2.89 -10.16 25.10
N SER A 7 3.00 -9.22 26.05
CA SER A 7 3.33 -7.83 25.75
C SER A 7 4.63 -7.70 24.93
N THR A 8 5.63 -8.55 25.21
CA THR A 8 6.91 -8.55 24.49
C THR A 8 6.77 -8.94 23.02
N GLU A 9 5.92 -9.93 22.73
CA GLU A 9 5.63 -10.38 21.36
C GLU A 9 4.88 -9.29 20.61
N LEU A 10 3.90 -8.65 21.25
CA LEU A 10 3.16 -7.53 20.66
C LEU A 10 4.10 -6.39 20.24
N TRP A 11 5.02 -5.99 21.12
CA TRP A 11 6.03 -4.97 20.79
C TRP A 11 6.94 -5.41 19.65
N THR A 12 7.32 -6.68 19.62
CA THR A 12 8.20 -7.23 18.57
C THR A 12 7.53 -7.14 17.20
N TYR A 13 6.29 -7.65 17.06
CA TYR A 13 5.55 -7.58 15.80
C TYR A 13 5.20 -6.14 15.41
N GLY A 14 4.85 -5.29 16.39
CA GLY A 14 4.61 -3.86 16.18
C GLY A 14 5.84 -3.16 15.58
N CYS A 15 7.01 -3.32 16.22
CA CYS A 15 8.26 -2.73 15.75
C CYS A 15 8.65 -3.24 14.35
N ILE A 16 8.54 -4.55 14.09
CA ILE A 16 8.84 -5.12 12.77
C ILE A 16 7.91 -4.53 11.70
N GLY A 17 6.61 -4.47 11.97
CA GLY A 17 5.63 -3.91 11.04
C GLY A 17 5.85 -2.41 10.77
N THR A 18 6.18 -1.63 11.79
CA THR A 18 6.50 -0.21 11.65
C THR A 18 7.79 0.00 10.85
N LEU A 19 8.86 -0.75 11.15
CA LEU A 19 10.12 -0.67 10.40
C LEU A 19 9.90 -1.02 8.93
N PHE A 20 9.17 -2.10 8.64
CA PHE A 20 8.81 -2.47 7.28
C PHE A 20 8.04 -1.35 6.57
N SER A 21 7.04 -0.76 7.25
CA SER A 21 6.26 0.35 6.70
C SER A 21 7.13 1.57 6.40
N ILE A 22 8.06 1.92 7.30
CA ILE A 22 9.03 3.01 7.07
C ILE A 22 9.89 2.71 5.84
N CYS A 23 10.37 1.48 5.66
CA CYS A 23 11.15 1.10 4.48
C CYS A 23 10.36 1.18 3.17
N VAL A 24 9.04 1.00 3.21
CA VAL A 24 8.18 1.14 2.02
C VAL A 24 7.87 2.60 1.71
N ILE A 25 7.58 3.40 2.75
CA ILE A 25 7.23 4.83 2.61
C ILE A 25 8.47 5.66 2.26
N PHE A 26 9.56 5.41 2.98
CA PHE A 26 10.84 6.10 2.87
C PHE A 26 11.95 5.06 2.61
N PRO A 27 12.03 4.54 1.37
CA PRO A 27 13.04 3.53 1.06
C PRO A 27 14.45 4.08 1.30
N PRO A 28 15.31 3.35 2.03
CA PRO A 28 16.69 3.77 2.25
C PRO A 28 17.45 3.81 0.92
N GLN A 29 18.56 4.55 0.89
CA GLN A 29 19.38 4.70 -0.31
C GLN A 29 19.85 3.34 -0.88
N GLU A 30 20.04 2.34 -0.02
CA GLU A 30 20.43 0.99 -0.45
C GLU A 30 19.34 0.30 -1.26
N PHE A 31 18.07 0.55 -0.96
CA PHE A 31 16.95 0.03 -1.75
C PHE A 31 16.88 0.75 -3.09
N GLY A 32 17.19 2.06 -3.11
CA GLY A 32 17.37 2.83 -4.33
C GLY A 32 18.44 2.23 -5.25
N SER A 33 19.61 1.95 -4.69
CA SER A 33 20.77 1.42 -5.40
C SER A 33 20.54 -0.02 -5.90
N ALA A 34 19.88 -0.86 -5.10
CA ALA A 34 19.50 -2.22 -5.48
C ALA A 34 18.30 -2.27 -6.46
N GLY A 35 17.65 -1.14 -6.73
CA GLY A 35 16.51 -1.05 -7.64
C GLY A 35 15.17 -1.48 -7.03
N PHE A 36 15.09 -1.60 -5.70
CA PHE A 36 13.85 -1.79 -4.95
C PHE A 36 13.07 -0.47 -4.79
N THR A 37 12.82 0.22 -5.90
CA THR A 37 11.96 1.40 -5.94
C THR A 37 10.66 1.08 -6.66
N ILE A 38 9.57 1.73 -6.27
CA ILE A 38 8.25 1.54 -6.88
C ILE A 38 8.31 1.62 -8.42
N PRO A 39 8.99 2.61 -9.04
CA PRO A 39 9.08 2.68 -10.50
C PRO A 39 9.80 1.49 -11.15
N LYS A 40 10.84 0.95 -10.50
CA LYS A 40 11.62 -0.17 -11.05
C LYS A 40 10.94 -1.51 -10.87
N ILE A 41 10.29 -1.75 -9.72
CA ILE A 41 9.53 -2.99 -9.47
C ILE A 41 8.32 -3.07 -10.42
N PHE A 42 7.64 -1.94 -10.63
CA PHE A 42 6.42 -1.86 -11.41
C PHE A 42 6.62 -1.23 -12.79
N TYR A 43 7.81 -1.35 -13.37
CA TYR A 43 8.15 -0.74 -14.66
C TYR A 43 7.14 -1.07 -15.77
N PHE A 44 6.58 -2.29 -15.73
CA PHE A 44 5.58 -2.75 -16.70
C PHE A 44 4.23 -2.01 -16.60
N LEU A 45 3.87 -1.46 -15.44
CA LEU A 45 2.67 -0.60 -15.30
C LEU A 45 2.97 0.87 -15.63
N LEU A 46 4.15 1.36 -15.27
CA LEU A 46 4.49 2.78 -15.41
C LEU A 46 4.81 3.18 -16.85
N GLY A 47 5.44 2.29 -17.64
CA GLY A 47 5.96 2.63 -18.96
C GLY A 47 7.28 3.43 -18.89
N ASP A 48 7.63 4.11 -19.98
CA ASP A 48 8.89 4.87 -20.10
C ASP A 48 8.63 6.38 -19.91
N GLU A 49 9.29 6.95 -18.91
CA GLU A 49 9.23 8.36 -18.51
C GLU A 49 9.58 9.32 -19.65
N ARG A 50 10.48 8.91 -20.56
CA ARG A 50 11.00 9.78 -21.63
C ARG A 50 9.96 10.10 -22.70
N PHE A 51 9.02 9.19 -22.93
CA PHE A 51 7.99 9.36 -23.95
C PHE A 51 6.72 10.02 -23.41
N ASN A 52 6.35 9.73 -22.16
CA ASN A 52 5.12 10.23 -21.54
C ASN A 52 5.35 10.65 -20.09
N PHE A 53 6.15 11.70 -19.88
CA PHE A 53 6.56 12.20 -18.55
C PHE A 53 5.39 12.41 -17.57
N VAL A 54 4.36 13.17 -17.98
CA VAL A 54 3.21 13.50 -17.11
C VAL A 54 2.44 12.23 -16.72
N GLU A 55 2.19 11.36 -17.69
CA GLU A 55 1.45 10.12 -17.47
C GLU A 55 2.23 9.14 -16.58
N PHE A 56 3.54 9.02 -16.81
CA PHE A 56 4.44 8.23 -15.98
C PHE A 56 4.38 8.67 -14.51
N HIS A 57 4.48 9.97 -14.24
CA HIS A 57 4.41 10.50 -12.88
C HIS A 57 3.03 10.36 -12.22
N LEU A 58 1.96 10.45 -13.02
CA LEU A 58 0.60 10.24 -12.52
C LEU A 58 0.39 8.76 -12.14
N ARG A 59 0.77 7.83 -13.03
CA ARG A 59 0.76 6.38 -12.78
C ARG A 59 1.58 6.02 -11.55
N ARG A 60 2.80 6.58 -11.44
CA ARG A 60 3.68 6.43 -10.27
C ARG A 60 2.99 6.85 -8.99
N THR A 61 2.39 8.04 -8.98
CA THR A 61 1.75 8.59 -7.78
C THR A 61 0.59 7.72 -7.31
N ILE A 62 -0.30 7.33 -8.22
CA ILE A 62 -1.46 6.50 -7.86
C ILE A 62 -1.01 5.13 -7.36
N LEU A 63 -0.01 4.53 -8.03
CA LEU A 63 0.55 3.25 -7.60
C LEU A 63 1.22 3.34 -6.22
N THR A 64 1.97 4.40 -5.95
CA THR A 64 2.56 4.67 -4.65
C THR A 64 1.46 4.78 -3.58
N VAL A 65 0.42 5.58 -3.82
CA VAL A 65 -0.70 5.73 -2.87
C VAL A 65 -1.39 4.39 -2.59
N PHE A 66 -1.57 3.55 -3.60
CA PHE A 66 -2.11 2.20 -3.41
C PHE A 66 -1.21 1.31 -2.55
N ILE A 67 0.10 1.27 -2.82
CA ILE A 67 1.03 0.49 -2.01
C ILE A 67 0.98 0.95 -0.54
N HIS A 68 0.88 2.26 -0.31
CA HIS A 68 0.77 2.83 1.04
C HIS A 68 -0.57 2.47 1.70
N SER A 69 -1.68 2.48 0.95
CA SER A 69 -2.98 2.12 1.49
C SER A 69 -3.11 0.63 1.81
N CYS A 70 -2.26 -0.22 1.22
CA CYS A 70 -2.13 -1.63 1.56
C CYS A 70 -1.29 -1.92 2.81
N LEU A 71 -0.52 -0.95 3.33
CA LEU A 71 0.34 -1.16 4.52
C LEU A 71 -0.44 -1.56 5.78
N PRO A 72 -1.56 -0.89 6.14
CA PRO A 72 -2.37 -1.30 7.29
C PRO A 72 -2.95 -2.71 7.14
N PHE A 73 -3.32 -3.08 5.92
CA PHE A 73 -3.83 -4.42 5.62
C PHE A 73 -2.72 -5.47 5.78
N PHE A 74 -1.54 -5.22 5.21
CA PHE A 74 -0.37 -6.07 5.37
C PHE A 74 -0.01 -6.29 6.84
N PHE A 75 -0.05 -5.22 7.65
CA PHE A 75 0.16 -5.32 9.09
C PHE A 75 -0.85 -6.26 9.77
N CYS A 76 -2.14 -6.15 9.42
CA CYS A 76 -3.18 -7.03 9.97
C CYS A 76 -2.98 -8.50 9.54
N VAL A 77 -2.50 -8.76 8.32
CA VAL A 77 -2.18 -10.11 7.84
C VAL A 77 -1.03 -10.72 8.62
N VAL A 78 0.04 -9.96 8.84
CA VAL A 78 1.17 -10.41 9.67
C VAL A 78 0.70 -10.70 11.11
N LEU A 79 -0.16 -9.83 11.66
CA LEU A 79 -0.69 -10.00 13.01
C LEU A 79 -1.62 -11.22 13.12
N GLU A 80 -2.48 -11.48 12.14
CA GLU A 80 -3.33 -12.69 12.08
C GLU A 80 -2.47 -13.96 12.09
N TRP A 81 -1.33 -13.95 11.41
CA TRP A 81 -0.44 -15.12 11.41
C TRP A 81 0.31 -15.31 12.73
N ALA A 82 0.65 -14.21 13.39
CA ALA A 82 1.40 -14.20 14.64
C ALA A 82 0.57 -14.50 15.90
N VAL A 83 -0.74 -14.30 15.83
CA VAL A 83 -1.64 -14.28 17.00
C VAL A 83 -2.62 -15.47 16.92
N PRO A 84 -2.92 -16.17 18.02
CA PRO A 84 -3.85 -17.30 18.01
C PRO A 84 -5.32 -16.89 17.80
N GLN A 85 -5.66 -15.64 18.11
CA GLN A 85 -6.98 -15.05 17.92
C GLN A 85 -7.21 -14.58 16.49
N ARG A 86 -8.44 -14.74 16.00
CA ARG A 86 -8.86 -14.24 14.68
C ARG A 86 -8.96 -12.71 14.67
N ILE A 87 -8.09 -12.07 13.91
CA ILE A 87 -8.10 -10.64 13.56
C ILE A 87 -9.08 -10.37 12.42
N PHE A 88 -9.16 -11.26 11.43
CA PHE A 88 -10.18 -11.17 10.38
C PHE A 88 -11.42 -11.96 10.78
N SER A 89 -12.51 -11.25 11.08
CA SER A 89 -13.79 -11.83 11.46
C SER A 89 -14.93 -11.11 10.75
N PHE A 90 -15.98 -11.87 10.40
CA PHE A 90 -17.23 -11.30 9.85
C PHE A 90 -18.02 -10.50 10.88
N ASN A 91 -17.94 -10.87 12.16
CA ASN A 91 -18.60 -10.18 13.25
C ASN A 91 -17.52 -9.57 14.16
N PRO A 92 -17.07 -8.33 13.87
CA PRO A 92 -16.05 -7.67 14.66
C PRO A 92 -16.59 -7.31 16.05
N VAL A 93 -15.90 -7.74 17.09
CA VAL A 93 -16.20 -7.45 18.50
C VAL A 93 -15.07 -6.70 19.20
N THR A 94 -13.86 -6.75 18.64
CA THR A 94 -12.66 -6.07 19.17
C THR A 94 -12.22 -4.93 18.25
N LEU A 95 -11.52 -3.93 18.81
CA LEU A 95 -11.02 -2.79 18.04
C LEU A 95 -10.09 -3.21 16.90
N ILE A 96 -9.25 -4.23 17.12
CA ILE A 96 -8.33 -4.75 16.10
C ILE A 96 -9.08 -5.35 14.90
N GLN A 97 -10.23 -5.99 15.11
CA GLN A 97 -11.06 -6.55 14.04
C GLN A 97 -11.73 -5.44 13.21
N TYR A 98 -12.19 -4.36 13.85
CA TYR A 98 -12.70 -3.18 13.13
C TYR A 98 -11.58 -2.51 12.31
N PHE A 99 -10.39 -2.38 12.88
CA PHE A 99 -9.22 -1.85 12.17
C PHE A 99 -8.85 -2.73 10.96
N ALA A 100 -8.85 -4.05 11.12
CA ALA A 100 -8.59 -5.00 10.06
C ALA A 100 -9.64 -4.90 8.94
N ALA A 101 -10.93 -4.81 9.28
CA ALA A 101 -12.00 -4.62 8.30
C ALA A 101 -11.83 -3.30 7.53
N LEU A 102 -11.53 -2.19 8.22
CA LEU A 102 -11.26 -0.90 7.59
C LEU A 102 -10.06 -0.96 6.65
N SER A 103 -8.99 -1.66 7.04
CA SER A 103 -7.78 -1.81 6.22
C SER A 103 -8.03 -2.58 4.91
N ILE A 104 -8.93 -3.57 4.94
CA ILE A 104 -9.38 -4.29 3.73
C ILE A 104 -10.17 -3.34 2.85
N LEU A 105 -11.14 -2.61 3.41
CA LEU A 105 -11.99 -1.70 2.66
C LEU A 105 -11.18 -0.60 1.98
N THR A 106 -10.20 -0.01 2.66
CA THR A 106 -9.32 0.99 2.05
C THR A 106 -8.48 0.37 0.93
N SER A 107 -7.89 -0.81 1.14
CA SER A 107 -7.08 -1.49 0.12
C SER A 107 -7.90 -1.83 -1.14
N ILE A 108 -9.11 -2.38 -0.96
CA ILE A 108 -10.03 -2.68 -2.08
C ILE A 108 -10.48 -1.40 -2.77
N GLY A 109 -10.80 -0.34 -2.01
CA GLY A 109 -11.17 0.95 -2.55
C GLY A 109 -10.09 1.54 -3.45
N PHE A 110 -8.83 1.53 -2.99
CA PHE A 110 -7.69 2.00 -3.80
C PHE A 110 -7.34 1.06 -4.97
N ALA A 111 -7.49 -0.25 -4.81
CA ALA A 111 -7.33 -1.20 -5.92
C ALA A 111 -8.37 -0.94 -7.03
N THR A 112 -9.62 -0.69 -6.63
CA THR A 112 -10.71 -0.34 -7.55
C THR A 112 -10.44 0.99 -8.22
N PHE A 113 -10.02 2.00 -7.45
CA PHE A 113 -9.61 3.30 -7.97
C PHE A 113 -8.48 3.18 -9.00
N LEU A 114 -7.44 2.41 -8.69
CA LEU A 114 -6.35 2.09 -9.62
C LEU A 114 -6.88 1.44 -10.89
N PHE A 115 -7.68 0.39 -10.77
CA PHE A 115 -8.21 -0.34 -11.91
C PHE A 115 -9.03 0.58 -12.83
N LEU A 116 -9.89 1.41 -12.26
CA LEU A 116 -10.69 2.39 -13.01
C LEU A 116 -9.81 3.44 -13.70
N MET A 117 -8.75 3.90 -13.03
CA MET A 117 -7.81 4.87 -13.59
C MET A 117 -6.97 4.28 -14.73
N PHE A 118 -6.48 3.05 -14.56
CA PHE A 118 -5.72 2.35 -15.60
C PHE A 118 -6.58 1.93 -16.79
N SER A 119 -7.87 1.69 -16.59
CA SER A 119 -8.81 1.34 -17.66
C SER A 119 -9.24 2.53 -18.52
N ARG A 120 -8.93 3.77 -18.11
CA ARG A 120 -9.28 4.99 -18.86
C ARG A 120 -8.07 5.50 -19.64
N SER A 121 -8.33 6.13 -20.79
CA SER A 121 -7.28 6.85 -21.53
C SER A 121 -6.78 8.04 -20.71
N TRP A 122 -5.51 8.00 -20.33
CA TRP A 122 -4.83 9.02 -19.54
C TRP A 122 -4.79 10.39 -20.26
N GLU A 123 -4.89 10.41 -21.59
CA GLU A 123 -4.90 11.63 -22.40
C GLU A 123 -6.10 12.54 -22.11
N ASN A 124 -7.20 11.97 -21.61
CA ASN A 124 -8.40 12.72 -21.24
C ASN A 124 -8.40 13.22 -19.79
N HIS A 125 -7.33 12.94 -19.03
CA HIS A 125 -7.23 13.41 -17.65
C HIS A 125 -7.07 14.94 -17.62
N TYR A 126 -7.82 15.62 -16.73
CA TYR A 126 -7.84 17.08 -16.65
C TYR A 126 -6.43 17.68 -16.42
N ILE A 127 -5.60 17.00 -15.63
CA ILE A 127 -4.19 17.38 -15.39
C ILE A 127 -3.38 17.33 -16.68
N VAL A 128 -3.54 16.28 -17.49
CA VAL A 128 -2.80 16.12 -18.76
C VAL A 128 -3.24 17.18 -19.77
N ARG A 129 -4.53 17.52 -19.82
CA ARG A 129 -5.05 18.57 -20.70
C ARG A 129 -4.56 19.96 -20.32
N TYR A 130 -4.46 20.26 -19.03
CA TYR A 130 -3.97 21.56 -18.57
C TYR A 130 -2.46 21.76 -18.83
N LEU A 131 -1.68 20.68 -18.81
CA LEU A 131 -0.23 20.72 -19.06
C LEU A 131 0.15 20.64 -20.55
N LYS A 132 -0.77 20.22 -21.43
CA LYS A 132 -0.57 20.19 -22.89
C LYS A 132 -0.90 21.52 -23.58
N ASN A 133 -1.66 22.41 -22.94
CA ASN A 133 -1.99 23.76 -23.43
C ASN A 133 -0.99 24.79 -22.90
#